data_AF-A0A0F6QUB5-F1
#
_entry.id   AF-A0A0F6QUB5-F1
#
_cell.length_a   1.000
_cell.length_b   1.000
_cell.length_c   1.000
_cell.angle_alpha   90.00
_cell.angle_beta   90.00
_cell.angle_gamma   90.00
#
_symmetry.space_group_name_H-M   'P 1'
#
loop_
_entity.id
_entity.type
_entity.pdbx_description
1 polymer ?
#
loop_
_entity_poly.entity_id
_entity_poly.type
_entity_poly.pdbx_seq_one_letter_code
_entity_poly.pdbx_strand_id
1 'polypeptide(L)'
;MRCELLTVGRVPVSRVAAAVTGAARTLRDAQGVIPAQPGVLLPSILSADELSVHHGALIAPYLWGGQTPQVAEDGRITLVCQLLMLTDSEYAYAVEEGLGALQEAVAEQGIDLLDWAREG
;
A
#
# COMPACT_ATOMS: atom_id res chain seq x y z
N MET A 1 8.11 15.83 -6.53
CA MET A 1 6.82 15.10 -6.60
C MET A 1 6.29 15.01 -5.18
N ARG A 2 5.01 15.31 -4.96
CA ARG A 2 4.33 15.07 -3.69
C ARG A 2 3.36 13.90 -3.90
N CYS A 3 3.23 13.06 -2.88
CA CYS A 3 2.32 11.93 -2.89
C CYS A 3 1.40 12.02 -1.68
N GLU A 4 0.12 11.81 -1.90
CA GLU A 4 -0.88 11.56 -0.86
C GLU A 4 -1.17 10.06 -0.80
N LEU A 5 -1.27 9.53 0.42
CA LEU A 5 -1.52 8.12 0.65
C LEU A 5 -2.99 7.89 0.99
N LEU A 6 -3.59 6.88 0.37
CA LEU A 6 -4.86 6.33 0.82
C LEU A 6 -4.74 4.84 1.02
N THR A 7 -5.57 4.26 1.86
CA THR A 7 -5.73 2.80 1.97
C THR A 7 -7.19 2.47 2.23
N VAL A 8 -7.57 1.24 1.94
CA VAL A 8 -8.92 0.72 2.15
C VAL A 8 -8.79 -0.65 2.80
N GLY A 9 -9.56 -0.89 3.84
CA GLY A 9 -9.65 -2.18 4.53
C GLY A 9 -10.96 -2.29 5.28
N ARG A 10 -11.48 -3.50 5.42
CA ARG A 10 -12.69 -3.80 6.22
C ARG A 10 -12.31 -4.03 7.68
N VAL A 11 -11.71 -3.02 8.27
CA VAL A 11 -11.26 -2.99 9.66
C VAL A 11 -11.69 -1.67 10.31
N PRO A 12 -11.62 -1.54 11.65
CA PRO A 12 -11.87 -0.26 12.30
C PRO A 12 -11.02 0.87 11.71
N VAL A 13 -11.59 2.06 11.60
CA VAL A 13 -10.91 3.24 11.01
C VAL A 13 -9.59 3.58 11.69
N SER A 14 -9.42 3.25 12.98
CA SER A 14 -8.17 3.40 13.71
C SER A 14 -7.03 2.56 13.12
N ARG A 15 -7.32 1.35 12.63
CA ARG A 15 -6.34 0.47 11.97
C ARG A 15 -5.99 0.99 10.58
N VAL A 16 -6.98 1.46 9.82
CA VAL A 16 -6.77 2.16 8.54
C VAL A 16 -5.85 3.37 8.72
N ALA A 17 -6.14 4.22 9.71
CA ALA A 17 -5.33 5.40 10.00
C ALA A 17 -3.91 5.04 10.47
N ALA A 18 -3.76 3.98 11.27
CA ALA A 18 -2.47 3.49 11.72
C ALA A 18 -1.59 3.04 10.55
N ALA A 19 -2.15 2.30 9.58
CA ALA A 19 -1.43 1.86 8.38
C ALA A 19 -0.91 3.04 7.54
N VAL A 20 -1.77 4.02 7.25
CA VAL A 20 -1.37 5.24 6.51
C VAL A 20 -0.29 6.00 7.27
N THR A 21 -0.45 6.14 8.59
CA THR A 21 0.54 6.82 9.44
C THR A 21 1.88 6.08 9.45
N GLY A 22 1.86 4.75 9.52
CA GLY A 22 3.04 3.89 9.46
C GLY A 22 3.80 4.07 8.14
N ALA A 23 3.10 3.93 7.01
CA ALA A 23 3.69 4.15 5.68
C ALA A 23 4.27 5.56 5.52
N ALA A 24 3.54 6.59 5.95
CA ALA A 24 4.02 7.98 5.90
C ALA A 24 5.27 8.20 6.78
N ARG A 25 5.35 7.56 7.95
CA ARG A 25 6.55 7.60 8.80
C ARG A 25 7.74 6.94 8.11
N THR A 26 7.57 5.72 7.59
CA THR A 26 8.62 5.00 6.87
C THR A 26 9.18 5.82 5.70
N LEU A 27 8.31 6.38 4.86
CA LEU A 27 8.72 7.20 3.71
C LEU A 27 9.44 8.50 4.13
N ARG A 28 8.95 9.17 5.17
CA ARG A 28 9.57 10.38 5.70
C ARG A 28 10.95 10.09 6.28
N ASP A 29 11.06 9.03 7.07
CA ASP A 29 12.29 8.66 7.78
C ASP A 29 13.35 8.12 6.80
N ALA A 30 12.93 7.59 5.64
CA ALA A 30 13.81 7.24 4.54
C ALA A 30 14.42 8.45 3.79
N GLN A 31 13.95 9.68 4.06
CA GLN A 31 14.50 10.93 3.49
C GLN A 31 14.71 10.91 1.97
N GLY A 32 13.81 10.26 1.23
CA GLY A 32 13.85 10.17 -0.23
C GLY A 32 14.67 9.00 -0.80
N VAL A 33 15.29 8.16 0.04
CA VAL A 33 15.91 6.89 -0.39
C VAL A 33 14.84 5.94 -0.92
N ILE A 34 13.70 5.86 -0.23
CA ILE A 34 12.52 5.12 -0.69
C ILE A 34 11.58 6.13 -1.36
N PRO A 35 11.32 6.02 -2.68
CA PRO A 35 10.42 6.94 -3.35
C PRO A 35 8.95 6.65 -2.97
N ALA A 36 8.13 7.69 -2.85
CA ALA A 36 6.70 7.55 -2.58
C ALA A 36 5.91 7.41 -3.89
N GLN A 37 6.07 6.28 -4.59
CA GLN A 37 5.48 6.02 -5.91
C GLN A 37 4.99 4.58 -6.07
N PRO A 38 4.13 4.27 -7.06
CA PRO A 38 3.70 2.91 -7.34
C PRO A 38 4.88 1.95 -7.60
N GLY A 39 4.70 0.69 -7.21
CA GLY A 39 5.72 -0.36 -7.32
C GLY A 39 6.63 -0.49 -6.09
N VAL A 40 6.46 0.35 -5.07
CA VAL A 40 7.32 0.36 -3.88
C VAL A 40 6.71 -0.50 -2.77
N LEU A 41 7.53 -1.39 -2.22
CA LEU A 41 7.20 -2.20 -1.05
C LEU A 41 7.69 -1.52 0.23
N LEU A 42 6.89 -1.58 1.28
CA LEU A 42 7.15 -0.97 2.58
C LEU A 42 7.09 -2.04 3.69
N PRO A 43 8.21 -2.38 4.32
CA PRO A 43 8.22 -3.39 5.36
C PRO A 43 7.65 -2.88 6.69
N SER A 44 6.94 -3.76 7.41
CA SER A 44 6.63 -3.62 8.84
C SER A 44 6.03 -2.27 9.23
N ILE A 45 5.06 -1.79 8.45
CA ILE A 45 4.41 -0.49 8.64
C ILE A 45 3.24 -0.53 9.62
N LEU A 46 2.74 -1.73 9.96
CA LEU A 46 1.66 -1.93 10.92
C LEU A 46 2.00 -3.08 11.86
N SER A 47 1.87 -2.84 13.16
CA SER A 47 1.93 -3.87 14.19
C SER A 47 0.58 -3.89 14.92
N ALA A 48 -0.14 -4.99 14.74
CA ALA A 48 -1.44 -5.26 15.37
C ALA A 48 -1.63 -6.78 15.42
N ASP A 49 -1.58 -7.35 16.62
CA ASP A 49 -1.55 -8.81 16.83
C ASP A 49 -2.82 -9.51 16.33
N GLU A 50 -3.92 -8.78 16.17
CA GLU A 50 -5.18 -9.31 15.66
C GLU A 50 -5.31 -9.32 14.12
N LEU A 51 -4.29 -8.83 13.41
CA LEU A 51 -4.23 -8.77 11.95
C LEU A 51 -3.06 -9.59 11.43
N SER A 52 -3.20 -10.13 10.23
CA SER A 52 -2.12 -10.85 9.55
C SER A 52 -1.28 -9.95 8.64
N VAL A 53 -1.78 -8.75 8.34
CA VAL A 53 -1.09 -7.78 7.48
C VAL A 53 -0.17 -6.87 8.29
N HIS A 54 1.10 -6.83 7.91
CA HIS A 54 2.14 -6.03 8.56
C HIS A 54 2.89 -5.12 7.59
N HIS A 55 2.82 -5.43 6.30
CA HIS A 55 3.59 -4.81 5.24
C HIS A 55 2.70 -3.99 4.30
N GLY A 56 3.31 -3.17 3.47
CA GLY A 56 2.64 -2.32 2.51
C GLY A 56 3.17 -2.46 1.09
N ALA A 57 2.32 -2.25 0.10
CA ALA A 57 2.71 -1.98 -1.28
C ALA A 57 2.02 -0.71 -1.78
N LEU A 58 2.79 0.20 -2.38
CA LEU A 58 2.25 1.36 -3.07
C LEU A 58 1.88 0.97 -4.49
N ILE A 59 0.63 1.18 -4.86
CA ILE A 59 0.10 0.94 -6.20
C ILE A 59 -0.54 2.20 -6.78
N ALA A 60 -0.68 2.21 -8.10
CA ALA A 60 -1.59 3.14 -8.75
C ALA A 60 -3.02 2.80 -8.29
N PRO A 61 -3.79 3.76 -7.77
CA PRO A 61 -5.13 3.46 -7.29
C PRO A 61 -6.07 3.01 -8.41
N TYR A 62 -6.88 2.00 -8.13
CA TYR A 62 -7.89 1.48 -9.06
C TYR A 62 -9.31 2.01 -8.78
N LEU A 63 -9.47 2.85 -7.76
CA LEU A 63 -10.76 3.34 -7.25
C LEU A 63 -11.61 4.10 -8.27
N TRP A 64 -11.00 4.62 -9.34
CA TRP A 64 -11.67 5.50 -10.29
C TRP A 64 -12.00 4.84 -11.64
N GLY A 65 -11.70 3.55 -11.84
CA GLY A 65 -12.01 2.85 -13.10
C GLY A 65 -11.34 3.46 -14.34
N GLY A 66 -10.26 4.23 -14.17
CA GLY A 66 -9.60 5.03 -15.21
C GLY A 66 -8.33 5.71 -14.68
N GLN A 67 -7.92 6.82 -15.30
CA GLN A 67 -6.75 7.58 -14.84
C GLN A 67 -6.95 8.11 -13.42
N THR A 68 -5.95 7.91 -12.55
CA THR A 68 -5.92 8.50 -11.20
C THR A 68 -5.92 10.02 -11.30
N PRO A 69 -6.79 10.74 -10.57
CA PRO A 69 -6.77 12.19 -10.53
C PRO A 69 -5.39 12.72 -10.16
N GLN A 70 -4.89 13.69 -10.93
CA GLN A 70 -3.68 14.43 -10.62
C GLN A 70 -4.08 15.87 -10.33
N VAL A 71 -3.57 16.43 -9.24
CA VAL A 71 -3.78 17.84 -8.93
C VAL A 71 -2.50 18.59 -9.26
N ALA A 72 -2.59 19.51 -10.22
CA ALA A 72 -1.57 20.50 -10.48
C ALA A 72 -1.72 21.62 -9.45
N GLU A 73 -0.71 21.80 -8.60
CA GLU A 73 -0.56 22.97 -7.74
C GLU A 73 0.55 23.85 -8.33
N ASP A 74 0.64 25.12 -7.94
CA ASP A 74 1.67 26.03 -8.46
C ASP A 74 3.08 25.43 -8.30
N GLY A 75 3.67 25.05 -9.43
CA GLY A 75 5.01 24.47 -9.55
C GLY A 75 5.15 22.99 -9.17
N ARG A 76 4.06 22.24 -8.91
CA ARG A 76 4.14 20.84 -8.47
C ARG A 76 2.94 19.98 -8.90
N ILE A 77 3.21 18.69 -9.12
CA ILE A 77 2.16 17.68 -9.31
C ILE A 77 2.06 16.87 -8.01
N THR A 78 0.82 16.76 -7.52
CA THR A 78 0.46 15.88 -6.40
C THR A 78 -0.27 14.65 -6.94
N LEU A 79 0.29 13.47 -6.67
CA LEU A 79 -0.27 12.18 -7.04
C LEU A 79 -0.87 11.48 -5.83
N VAL A 80 -1.76 10.52 -6.08
CA VAL A 80 -2.28 9.64 -5.05
C VAL A 80 -1.68 8.24 -5.24
N CYS A 81 -1.11 7.68 -4.17
CA CYS A 81 -0.76 6.26 -4.11
C CYS A 81 -1.73 5.54 -3.18
N GLN A 82 -2.24 4.40 -3.65
CA GLN A 82 -3.00 3.50 -2.80
C GLN A 82 -2.01 2.54 -2.12
N LEU A 83 -2.08 2.47 -0.80
CA LEU A 83 -1.38 1.53 0.03
C LEU A 83 -2.24 0.26 0.14
N LEU A 84 -1.75 -0.84 -0.43
CA LEU A 84 -2.26 -2.18 -0.15
C LEU A 84 -1.52 -2.75 1.04
N MET A 85 -2.27 -3.36 1.97
CA MET A 85 -1.68 -4.04 3.12
C MET A 85 -1.43 -5.50 2.77
N LEU A 86 -0.22 -5.97 3.07
CA LEU A 86 0.27 -7.31 2.75
C LEU A 86 0.59 -8.10 4.02
N THR A 87 0.33 -9.40 3.95
CA THR A 87 0.82 -10.37 4.94
C THR A 87 2.33 -10.60 4.78
N ASP A 88 2.92 -11.35 5.71
CA ASP A 88 4.34 -11.70 5.63
C ASP A 88 4.65 -12.56 4.40
N SER A 89 3.81 -13.56 4.08
CA SER A 89 4.00 -14.40 2.89
C SER A 89 3.82 -13.63 1.59
N GLU A 90 2.79 -12.77 1.50
CA GLU A 90 2.54 -11.94 0.32
C GLU A 90 3.69 -10.93 0.10
N TYR A 91 4.21 -10.34 1.18
CA TYR A 91 5.36 -9.44 1.08
C TYR A 91 6.61 -10.18 0.63
N ALA A 92 6.89 -11.36 1.21
CA ALA A 92 8.03 -12.19 0.81
C ALA A 92 7.95 -12.56 -0.68
N TYR A 93 6.77 -13.01 -1.14
CA TYR A 93 6.51 -13.31 -2.54
C TYR A 93 6.71 -12.08 -3.43
N ALA A 94 6.21 -10.91 -3.02
CA ALA A 94 6.38 -9.67 -3.79
C ALA A 94 7.84 -9.20 -3.87
N VAL A 95 8.66 -9.48 -2.85
CA VAL A 95 10.10 -9.20 -2.87
C VAL A 95 10.82 -10.12 -3.85
N GLU A 96 10.42 -11.39 -3.93
CA GLU A 96 11.05 -12.40 -4.79
C GLU A 96 10.60 -12.28 -6.25
N GLU A 97 9.29 -12.24 -6.49
CA GLU A 97 8.67 -12.33 -7.82
C GLU A 97 8.22 -10.96 -8.38
N GLY A 98 8.19 -9.93 -7.52
CA GLY A 98 7.75 -8.59 -7.87
C GLY A 98 6.24 -8.36 -7.73
N LEU A 99 5.85 -7.09 -7.74
CA LEU A 99 4.47 -6.68 -7.49
C LEU A 99 3.50 -7.08 -8.61
N GLY A 100 3.97 -7.18 -9.85
CA GLY A 100 3.14 -7.64 -10.98
C GLY A 100 2.69 -9.10 -10.81
N ALA A 101 3.63 -9.99 -10.46
CA ALA A 101 3.33 -11.39 -10.17
C ALA A 101 2.38 -11.53 -8.97
N LEU A 102 2.58 -10.74 -7.90
CA LEU A 102 1.64 -10.71 -6.77
C LEU A 102 0.23 -10.32 -7.22
N GLN A 103 0.09 -9.30 -8.07
CA GLN A 103 -1.21 -8.84 -8.55
C GLN A 103 -1.93 -9.91 -9.39
N GLU A 104 -1.20 -10.63 -10.22
CA GLU A 104 -1.73 -11.78 -10.97
C GLU A 104 -2.18 -12.90 -10.02
N ALA A 105 -1.34 -13.30 -9.07
CA ALA A 105 -1.65 -14.35 -8.10
C ALA A 105 -2.88 -14.01 -7.24
N VAL A 106 -2.97 -12.76 -6.76
CA VAL A 106 -4.14 -12.25 -6.00
C VAL A 106 -5.41 -12.35 -6.83
N ALA A 107 -5.35 -11.98 -8.10
CA ALA A 107 -6.51 -12.03 -8.99
C ALA A 107 -6.95 -13.47 -9.29
N GLU A 108 -5.99 -14.36 -9.57
CA GLU A 108 -6.25 -15.77 -9.88
C GLU A 108 -6.83 -16.53 -8.69
N GLN A 109 -6.32 -16.27 -7.49
CA GLN A 109 -6.74 -16.95 -6.26
C GLN A 109 -7.98 -16.30 -5.62
N GLY A 110 -8.42 -15.15 -6.12
CA GLY A 110 -9.56 -14.42 -5.55
C GLY A 110 -9.28 -13.91 -4.14
N ILE A 111 -8.03 -13.52 -3.85
CA ILE A 111 -7.63 -13.04 -2.52
C ILE A 111 -8.32 -11.70 -2.22
N ASP A 112 -9.02 -11.64 -1.09
CA ASP A 112 -9.66 -10.42 -0.63
C ASP A 112 -8.66 -9.51 0.10
N LEU A 113 -8.02 -8.61 -0.66
CA LEU A 113 -7.05 -7.66 -0.12
C LEU A 113 -7.64 -6.66 0.90
N LEU A 114 -8.96 -6.54 0.98
CA LEU A 114 -9.64 -5.69 1.98
C LEU A 114 -9.83 -6.41 3.31
N ASP A 115 -9.68 -7.73 3.35
CA ASP A 115 -9.63 -8.51 4.58
C ASP A 115 -8.20 -8.53 5.14
N TRP A 116 -7.97 -7.76 6.20
CA TRP A 116 -6.64 -7.63 6.84
C TRP A 116 -6.38 -8.72 7.89
N ALA A 117 -7.35 -9.63 8.09
CA ALA A 117 -7.21 -10.80 8.96
C ALA A 117 -7.19 -12.10 8.14
N ARG A 118 -7.06 -12.02 6.81
CA ARG A 118 -6.95 -13.18 5.91
C ARG A 118 -5.73 -14.03 6.26
N GLU A 119 -5.74 -15.29 5.81
CA GLU A 119 -4.59 -16.16 5.98
C GLU A 119 -3.36 -15.57 5.28
N GLY A 120 -2.20 -15.66 5.94
CA GLY A 120 -1.02 -14.86 5.61
C GLY A 120 0.28 -15.49 6.02
#